data_AF-U6FBY3-F1
#
_entry.id   AF-U6FBY3-F1
#
_cell.length_a   1.000
_cell.length_b   1.000
_cell.length_c   1.000
_cell.angle_alpha   90.00
_cell.angle_beta   90.00
_cell.angle_gamma   90.00
#
_symmetry.space_group_name_H-M   'P 1'
#
loop_
_entity.id
_entity.type
_entity.pdbx_description
1 polymer ?
#
loop_
_entity_poly.entity_id
_entity_poly.type
_entity_poly.pdbx_seq_one_letter_code
_entity_poly.pdbx_strand_id
1 'polypeptide(L)'
;MINTFNYINSNIKRGIPITPGQIEVPKNKIKIDYPSYTISSREESQGYSSYRADSERVEVLANVFPVFLFAVAALVSLTTMRRFVEEERTNIGTFKALGYGNGSIAIKFLLYSTSATILGVSLGYTFLPNLIIKAYLASSTLGSDYQLNFAWGPLLISLIIALLATTAISMLTLYQTLREKPAALLLPKPPKNGSRILLEHISWLWKHMSFSAKVTARNIFRYKSRMLMTIFWVAGCTGLLVMGFGIRDSLQGIGNIQYSAVQKNDVIALKSKHVTKKEQNELDKIFKEKDITQTNPVQYQQLTKHLNQSGSTENIMMIAPKSATNFRKSINLRERQSKKKLALPNDGVIISEKLATLLNVKKGSTISLKNSAGKTYHFKVKGICEMYLGHYIFMNQTEYTRATGQKYTANAYLITMRNHQPQEVNRISQKLVKTAAIETVVSNSSNRKILGSYTGSLNEVIFILILISGMLAVVVIYNLTDINVAKRIRELSAIKVLCFYDNEATMYIYRETIILSALGIIVGFGFGWWLHHFIITSLPPDAAMFDPNMYPLNFVFSALIPAIITAALAIVVHHKTKKINMLDALSSIV
;
A
#
# COMPACT_ATOMS: atom_id res chain seq x y z
N MET A 1 -22.17 6.90 34.83
CA MET A 1 -20.79 7.16 35.30
C MET A 1 -20.24 8.40 34.59
N ILE A 2 -20.90 9.56 34.80
CA ILE A 2 -20.69 10.80 34.01
C ILE A 2 -20.25 11.99 34.90
N ASN A 3 -20.13 11.82 36.22
CA ASN A 3 -19.89 12.94 37.15
C ASN A 3 -18.51 12.98 37.82
N THR A 4 -17.46 12.39 37.24
CA THR A 4 -16.11 12.41 37.85
C THR A 4 -15.03 13.02 36.96
N PHE A 5 -15.39 13.60 35.80
CA PHE A 5 -14.41 14.21 34.88
C PHE A 5 -14.28 15.74 34.97
N ASN A 6 -15.13 16.43 35.74
CA ASN A 6 -15.12 17.89 35.82
C ASN A 6 -14.34 18.48 37.01
N TYR A 7 -13.59 17.68 37.78
CA TYR A 7 -12.85 18.18 38.96
C TYR A 7 -11.30 18.11 38.84
N ILE A 8 -10.75 17.75 37.68
CA ILE A 8 -9.29 17.68 37.46
C ILE A 8 -8.87 18.59 36.30
N ASN A 9 -9.38 19.84 36.26
CA ASN A 9 -9.02 20.75 35.16
C ASN A 9 -8.67 22.19 35.57
N SER A 10 -8.15 22.41 36.79
CA SER A 10 -7.65 23.74 37.18
C SER A 10 -6.25 23.80 37.79
N ASN A 11 -5.53 22.69 38.00
CA ASN A 11 -4.23 22.76 38.70
C ASN A 11 -3.15 21.76 38.23
N ILE A 12 -3.13 21.34 36.97
CA ILE A 12 -1.91 20.73 36.41
C ILE A 12 -0.98 21.86 35.97
N LYS A 13 -0.14 22.35 36.89
CA LYS A 13 1.02 23.17 36.53
C LYS A 13 1.92 22.32 35.61
N ARG A 14 2.02 22.72 34.35
CA ARG A 14 2.98 22.15 33.40
C ARG A 14 4.39 22.36 33.92
N GLY A 15 5.15 21.27 33.99
CA GLY A 15 6.53 21.27 34.45
C GLY A 15 6.63 21.31 35.98
N ILE A 16 7.58 20.55 36.52
CA ILE A 16 8.02 20.73 37.89
C ILE A 16 8.54 22.18 37.97
N PRO A 17 7.98 23.06 38.82
CA PRO A 17 8.53 24.40 39.00
C PRO A 17 9.84 24.26 39.75
N ILE A 18 10.93 24.09 39.01
CA ILE A 18 12.27 24.11 39.60
C ILE A 18 12.57 25.56 39.90
N THR A 19 12.61 25.90 41.18
CA THR A 19 13.08 27.22 41.62
C THR A 19 14.57 27.29 41.26
N PRO A 20 15.06 28.33 40.54
CA PRO A 20 16.46 28.37 40.09
C PRO A 20 17.49 28.18 41.21
N GLY A 21 17.13 28.52 42.46
CA GLY A 21 17.97 28.31 43.64
C GLY A 21 18.05 26.87 44.17
N GLN A 22 17.25 25.93 43.66
CA GLN A 22 17.27 24.51 44.05
C GLN A 22 18.13 23.64 43.12
N ILE A 23 18.68 24.22 42.05
CA ILE A 23 19.62 23.54 41.16
C ILE A 23 21.01 23.70 41.77
N GLU A 24 21.46 22.73 42.57
CA GLU A 24 22.86 22.64 42.98
C GLU A 24 23.72 22.27 41.77
N VAL A 25 24.13 23.27 41.00
CA VAL A 25 25.17 23.10 39.97
C VAL A 25 26.51 22.95 40.71
N PRO A 26 27.26 21.86 40.52
CA PRO A 26 28.58 21.71 41.11
C PRO A 26 29.44 22.92 40.74
N LYS A 27 29.86 23.71 41.74
CA LYS A 27 30.60 24.98 41.55
C LYS A 27 31.97 24.83 40.88
N ASN A 28 32.41 23.60 40.60
CA ASN A 28 33.69 23.33 39.95
C ASN A 28 33.51 22.97 38.46
N LYS A 29 33.87 23.95 37.61
CA LYS A 29 34.30 23.78 36.20
C LYS A 29 33.25 23.42 35.12
N ILE A 30 32.01 23.88 35.21
CA ILE A 30 31.13 23.83 34.04
C ILE A 30 30.62 25.24 33.71
N LYS A 31 31.32 25.93 32.80
CA LYS A 31 30.75 27.07 32.05
C LYS A 31 29.70 26.47 31.10
N ILE A 32 28.50 26.19 31.62
CA ILE A 32 27.36 25.83 30.79
C ILE A 32 26.88 27.16 30.20
N ASP A 33 26.96 27.34 28.88
CA ASP A 33 26.26 28.44 28.19
C ASP A 33 24.78 28.42 28.64
N TYR A 34 24.15 29.58 28.79
CA TYR A 34 22.74 29.65 29.15
C TYR A 34 21.93 28.70 28.25
N PRO A 35 21.10 27.80 28.81
CA PRO A 35 20.35 26.84 28.00
C PRO A 35 19.47 27.60 27.01
N SER A 36 19.65 27.37 25.71
CA SER A 36 18.73 27.88 24.71
C SER A 36 17.46 27.03 24.77
N TYR A 37 16.35 27.64 25.21
CA TYR A 37 15.06 26.96 25.20
C TYR A 37 14.44 27.10 23.81
N THR A 38 14.30 25.97 23.11
CA THR A 38 13.45 25.89 21.91
C THR A 38 12.07 25.43 22.33
N ILE A 39 11.08 26.31 22.17
CA ILE A 39 9.67 25.94 22.36
C ILE A 39 9.21 25.26 21.09
N SER A 40 9.04 23.94 21.16
CA SER A 40 8.49 23.16 20.06
C SER A 40 7.03 22.84 20.30
N SER A 41 6.23 22.93 19.25
CA SER A 41 4.84 22.47 19.30
C SER A 41 4.76 20.94 19.47
N ARG A 42 3.59 20.43 19.89
CA ARG A 42 3.33 18.97 19.93
C ARG A 42 3.60 18.29 18.60
N GLU A 43 3.36 18.97 17.49
CA GLU A 43 3.53 18.44 16.13
C GLU A 43 5.00 18.35 15.71
N GLU A 44 5.90 19.11 16.36
CA GLU A 44 7.35 19.02 16.18
C GLU A 44 7.98 17.88 16.99
N SER A 45 7.24 17.27 17.93
CA SER A 45 7.71 16.10 18.66
C SER A 45 7.72 14.87 17.75
N GLN A 46 8.89 14.25 17.58
CA GLN A 46 9.09 13.09 16.71
C GLN A 46 8.11 11.94 16.98
N GLY A 47 7.77 11.70 18.26
CA GLY A 47 6.84 10.63 18.65
C GLY A 47 5.41 10.93 18.18
N TYR A 48 4.91 12.14 18.42
CA TYR A 48 3.59 12.59 17.97
C TYR A 48 3.50 12.67 16.45
N SER A 49 4.53 13.24 15.81
CA SER A 49 4.62 13.34 14.35
C SER A 49 4.62 11.95 13.70
N SER A 50 5.36 10.99 14.26
CA SER A 50 5.37 9.61 13.74
C SER A 50 4.03 8.91 13.92
N TYR A 51 3.41 9.02 15.10
CA TYR A 51 2.08 8.47 15.35
C TYR A 51 1.00 9.06 14.43
N ARG A 52 1.02 10.38 14.23
CA ARG A 52 0.11 11.06 13.30
C ARG A 52 0.35 10.63 11.86
N ALA A 53 1.61 10.60 11.43
CA ALA A 53 1.96 10.21 10.07
C ALA A 53 1.57 8.75 9.77
N ASP A 54 1.71 7.85 10.75
CA ASP A 54 1.27 6.47 10.59
C ASP A 54 -0.27 6.39 10.47
N SER A 55 -1.02 7.19 11.25
CA SER A 55 -2.48 7.30 11.12
C SER A 55 -2.92 7.84 9.75
N GLU A 56 -2.28 8.92 9.26
CA GLU A 56 -2.58 9.52 7.95
C GLU A 56 -2.29 8.53 6.80
N ARG A 57 -1.26 7.69 6.94
CA ARG A 57 -0.97 6.63 5.95
C ARG A 57 -2.01 5.53 5.93
N VAL A 58 -2.49 5.11 7.11
CA VAL A 58 -3.61 4.16 7.20
C VAL A 58 -4.88 4.77 6.62
N GLU A 59 -5.11 6.07 6.81
CA GLU A 59 -6.24 6.78 6.21
C GLU A 59 -6.19 6.77 4.67
N VAL A 60 -5.03 7.03 4.06
CA VAL A 60 -4.85 6.92 2.60
C VAL A 60 -5.23 5.51 2.12
N LEU A 61 -4.77 4.48 2.82
CA LEU A 61 -5.06 3.09 2.50
C LEU A 61 -6.57 2.76 2.66
N ALA A 62 -7.19 3.27 3.73
CA ALA A 62 -8.60 3.14 4.03
C ALA A 62 -9.51 3.90 3.05
N ASN A 63 -9.00 4.92 2.35
CA ASN A 63 -9.76 5.63 1.32
C ASN A 63 -9.63 4.97 -0.06
N VAL A 64 -8.49 4.37 -0.39
CA VAL A 64 -8.28 3.78 -1.73
C VAL A 64 -8.87 2.38 -1.87
N PHE A 65 -8.61 1.48 -0.92
CA PHE A 65 -9.03 0.07 -1.04
C PHE A 65 -10.56 -0.10 -1.10
N PRO A 66 -11.35 0.53 -0.20
CA PRO A 66 -12.81 0.36 -0.20
C PRO A 66 -13.49 0.83 -1.47
N VAL A 67 -12.97 1.84 -2.17
CA VAL A 67 -13.56 2.30 -3.45
C VAL A 67 -13.65 1.13 -4.45
N PHE A 68 -12.56 0.36 -4.58
CA PHE A 68 -12.54 -0.80 -5.47
C PHE A 68 -13.34 -1.98 -4.92
N LEU A 69 -13.27 -2.23 -3.61
CA LEU A 69 -14.09 -3.28 -2.99
C LEU A 69 -15.59 -3.01 -3.16
N PHE A 70 -16.05 -1.77 -2.97
CA PHE A 70 -17.44 -1.36 -3.18
C PHE A 70 -17.85 -1.45 -4.64
N ALA A 71 -16.98 -1.04 -5.57
CA ALA A 71 -17.25 -1.19 -7.00
C ALA A 71 -17.45 -2.66 -7.38
N VAL A 72 -16.53 -3.54 -6.98
CA VAL A 72 -16.64 -4.98 -7.24
C VAL A 72 -17.86 -5.58 -6.53
N ALA A 73 -18.11 -5.23 -5.27
CA ALA A 73 -19.26 -5.71 -4.51
C ALA A 73 -20.59 -5.29 -5.16
N ALA A 74 -20.71 -4.05 -5.64
CA ALA A 74 -21.90 -3.57 -6.34
C ALA A 74 -22.14 -4.33 -7.65
N LEU A 75 -21.09 -4.58 -8.44
CA LEU A 75 -21.23 -5.38 -9.65
C LEU A 75 -21.60 -6.85 -9.36
N VAL A 76 -20.98 -7.46 -8.34
CA VAL A 76 -21.28 -8.84 -7.94
C VAL A 76 -22.73 -8.92 -7.48
N SER A 77 -23.14 -8.04 -6.58
CA SER A 77 -24.51 -7.92 -6.09
C SER A 77 -25.52 -7.76 -7.24
N LEU A 78 -25.25 -6.86 -8.20
CA LEU A 78 -26.08 -6.68 -9.40
C LEU A 78 -26.31 -8.00 -10.14
N THR A 79 -25.26 -8.78 -10.36
CA THR A 79 -25.39 -10.02 -11.13
C THR A 79 -26.02 -11.16 -10.34
N THR A 80 -25.69 -11.30 -9.06
CA THR A 80 -26.31 -12.29 -8.17
C THR A 80 -27.80 -12.03 -8.05
N MET A 81 -28.18 -10.76 -7.91
CA MET A 81 -29.58 -10.38 -7.77
C MET A 81 -30.36 -10.50 -9.08
N ARG A 82 -29.76 -10.14 -10.22
CA ARG A 82 -30.31 -10.44 -11.55
C ARG A 82 -30.60 -11.91 -11.72
N ARG A 83 -29.65 -12.77 -11.32
CA ARG A 83 -29.86 -14.21 -11.35
C ARG A 83 -31.01 -14.63 -10.43
N PHE A 84 -31.04 -14.13 -9.20
CA PHE A 84 -32.08 -14.51 -8.24
C PHE A 84 -33.49 -14.16 -8.74
N VAL A 85 -33.67 -12.97 -9.34
CA VAL A 85 -34.94 -12.57 -9.97
C VAL A 85 -35.26 -13.45 -11.19
N GLU A 86 -34.25 -13.84 -11.98
CA GLU A 86 -34.43 -14.74 -13.13
C GLU A 86 -34.82 -16.17 -12.73
N GLU A 87 -34.25 -16.71 -11.66
CA GLU A 87 -34.59 -18.04 -11.11
C GLU A 87 -36.02 -18.06 -10.56
N GLU A 88 -36.47 -16.96 -9.94
CA GLU A 88 -37.83 -16.80 -9.42
C GLU A 88 -38.83 -16.29 -10.46
N ARG A 89 -38.44 -16.15 -11.73
CA ARG A 89 -39.26 -15.50 -12.77
C ARG A 89 -40.60 -16.18 -12.98
N THR A 90 -40.64 -17.52 -12.98
CA THR A 90 -41.89 -18.29 -13.11
C THR A 90 -42.79 -18.07 -11.89
N ASN A 91 -42.23 -18.09 -10.68
CA ASN A 91 -42.98 -17.81 -9.45
C ASN A 91 -43.57 -16.39 -9.45
N ILE A 92 -42.81 -15.40 -9.90
CA ILE A 92 -43.29 -14.02 -10.09
C ILE A 92 -44.46 -13.98 -11.09
N GLY A 93 -44.35 -14.71 -12.20
CA GLY A 93 -45.42 -14.85 -13.19
C GLY A 93 -46.69 -15.46 -12.61
N THR A 94 -46.56 -16.53 -11.83
CA THR A 94 -47.67 -17.21 -11.14
C THR A 94 -48.36 -16.27 -10.14
N PHE A 95 -47.60 -15.58 -9.27
CA PHE A 95 -48.20 -14.64 -8.31
C PHE A 95 -48.93 -13.50 -9.00
N LYS A 96 -48.39 -12.95 -10.09
CA LYS A 96 -49.11 -11.94 -10.89
C LYS A 96 -50.37 -12.49 -11.55
N ALA A 97 -50.34 -13.74 -12.04
CA ALA A 97 -51.51 -14.38 -12.63
C ALA A 97 -52.61 -14.63 -11.58
N LEU A 98 -52.23 -14.90 -10.34
CA LEU A 98 -53.13 -15.02 -9.18
C LEU A 98 -53.62 -13.65 -8.64
N GLY A 99 -53.23 -12.53 -9.25
CA GLY A 99 -53.70 -11.20 -8.88
C GLY A 99 -52.90 -10.50 -7.78
N TYR A 100 -51.73 -11.01 -7.37
CA TYR A 100 -50.88 -10.32 -6.39
C TYR A 100 -50.30 -9.03 -6.96
N GLY A 101 -50.32 -7.97 -6.15
CA GLY A 101 -49.71 -6.68 -6.50
C GLY A 101 -48.19 -6.74 -6.59
N ASN A 102 -47.62 -5.90 -7.47
CA ASN A 102 -46.16 -5.80 -7.67
C ASN A 102 -45.39 -5.52 -6.36
N GLY A 103 -45.96 -4.75 -5.44
CA GLY A 103 -45.34 -4.45 -4.14
C GLY A 103 -45.24 -5.67 -3.22
N SER A 104 -46.28 -6.50 -3.17
CA SER A 104 -46.30 -7.74 -2.38
C SER A 104 -45.26 -8.75 -2.87
N ILE A 105 -45.03 -8.81 -4.18
CA ILE A 105 -43.97 -9.65 -4.76
C ILE A 105 -42.58 -9.07 -4.43
N ALA A 106 -42.44 -7.74 -4.46
CA ALA A 106 -41.17 -7.07 -4.22
C ALA A 106 -40.65 -7.18 -2.79
N ILE A 107 -41.52 -7.34 -1.79
CA ILE A 107 -41.11 -7.38 -0.38
C ILE A 107 -40.16 -8.54 -0.08
N LYS A 108 -40.35 -9.71 -0.72
CA LYS A 108 -39.45 -10.88 -0.60
C LYS A 108 -38.00 -10.49 -0.97
N PHE A 109 -37.85 -9.80 -2.09
CA PHE A 109 -36.55 -9.37 -2.60
C PHE A 109 -35.96 -8.21 -1.77
N LEU A 110 -36.82 -7.29 -1.31
CA LEU A 110 -36.42 -6.20 -0.42
C LEU A 110 -35.80 -6.75 0.86
N LEU A 111 -36.54 -7.59 1.58
CA LEU A 111 -36.13 -8.17 2.86
C LEU A 111 -34.83 -8.97 2.73
N TYR A 112 -34.68 -9.73 1.63
CA TYR A 112 -33.44 -10.46 1.38
C TYR A 112 -32.23 -9.52 1.19
N SER A 113 -32.36 -8.50 0.34
CA SER A 113 -31.25 -7.57 0.09
C SER A 113 -30.90 -6.68 1.28
N THR A 114 -31.89 -6.22 2.05
CA THR A 114 -31.67 -5.38 3.23
C THR A 114 -31.09 -6.18 4.39
N SER A 115 -31.57 -7.41 4.64
CA SER A 115 -31.01 -8.27 5.70
C SER A 115 -29.56 -8.65 5.42
N ALA A 116 -29.22 -9.01 4.19
CA ALA A 116 -27.83 -9.28 3.79
C ALA A 116 -26.93 -8.05 4.01
N THR A 117 -27.45 -6.85 3.75
CA THR A 117 -26.72 -5.59 3.96
C THR A 117 -26.48 -5.31 5.44
N ILE A 118 -27.52 -5.42 6.27
CA ILE A 118 -27.42 -5.18 7.72
C ILE A 118 -26.43 -6.16 8.35
N LEU A 119 -26.52 -7.45 7.99
CA LEU A 119 -25.58 -8.47 8.48
C LEU A 119 -24.14 -8.16 8.06
N GLY A 120 -23.92 -7.84 6.77
CA GLY A 120 -22.59 -7.54 6.26
C GLY A 120 -21.95 -6.31 6.91
N VAL A 121 -22.70 -5.21 7.05
CA VAL A 121 -22.23 -3.98 7.69
C VAL A 121 -21.96 -4.21 9.19
N SER A 122 -22.84 -4.93 9.89
CA SER A 122 -22.66 -5.24 11.31
C SER A 122 -21.41 -6.09 11.57
N LEU A 123 -21.20 -7.15 10.79
CA LEU A 123 -20.01 -7.99 10.89
C LEU A 123 -18.73 -7.22 10.52
N GLY A 124 -18.79 -6.43 9.45
CA GLY A 124 -17.65 -5.61 9.02
C GLY A 124 -17.24 -4.58 10.08
N TYR A 125 -18.21 -3.87 10.66
CA TYR A 125 -17.97 -2.84 11.66
C TYR A 125 -17.47 -3.39 13.00
N THR A 126 -17.89 -4.61 13.38
CA THR A 126 -17.45 -5.23 14.64
C THR A 126 -16.08 -5.92 14.52
N PHE A 127 -15.82 -6.60 13.40
CA PHE A 127 -14.60 -7.41 13.25
C PHE A 127 -13.40 -6.61 12.71
N LEU A 128 -13.61 -5.81 11.66
CA LEU A 128 -12.51 -5.23 10.88
C LEU A 128 -11.73 -4.14 11.64
N PRO A 129 -12.35 -3.19 12.37
CA PRO A 129 -11.60 -2.18 13.11
C PRO A 129 -10.64 -2.77 14.15
N ASN A 130 -11.08 -3.83 14.83
CA ASN A 130 -10.28 -4.53 15.84
C ASN A 130 -9.06 -5.23 15.21
N LEU A 131 -9.25 -5.85 14.04
CA LEU A 131 -8.16 -6.47 13.30
C LEU A 131 -7.14 -5.43 12.79
N ILE A 132 -7.62 -4.31 12.24
CA ILE A 132 -6.77 -3.25 11.70
C ILE A 132 -6.00 -2.52 12.80
N ILE A 133 -6.62 -2.19 13.93
CA ILE A 133 -5.91 -1.48 15.01
C ILE A 133 -4.85 -2.36 15.67
N LYS A 134 -5.09 -3.67 15.80
CA LYS A 134 -4.07 -4.63 16.28
C LYS A 134 -2.88 -4.70 15.33
N ALA A 135 -3.12 -4.74 14.02
CA ALA A 135 -2.06 -4.70 13.01
C ALA A 135 -1.28 -3.38 13.05
N TYR A 136 -1.99 -2.25 13.20
CA TYR A 136 -1.39 -0.93 13.32
C TYR A 136 -0.49 -0.81 14.55
N LEU A 137 -0.94 -1.32 15.70
CA LEU A 137 -0.22 -1.26 16.97
C LEU A 137 0.83 -2.37 17.14
N ALA A 138 0.88 -3.37 16.26
CA ALA A 138 1.77 -4.54 16.40
C ALA A 138 3.26 -4.18 16.54
N SER A 139 3.70 -3.10 15.90
CA SER A 139 5.07 -2.57 15.97
C SER A 139 5.20 -1.32 16.83
N SER A 140 4.15 -0.93 17.56
CA SER A 140 4.15 0.23 18.44
C SER A 140 4.51 -0.16 19.87
N THR A 141 5.07 0.80 20.62
CA THR A 141 5.22 0.69 22.08
C THR A 141 3.96 1.09 22.84
N LEU A 142 2.97 1.65 22.14
CA LEU A 142 1.63 1.89 22.68
C LEU A 142 0.97 0.51 22.85
N GLY A 143 0.73 0.11 24.10
CA GLY A 143 0.24 -1.23 24.45
C GLY A 143 -1.12 -1.59 23.84
N SER A 144 -1.68 -2.71 24.29
CA SER A 144 -2.96 -3.25 23.78
C SER A 144 -4.20 -2.50 24.25
N ASP A 145 -4.05 -1.49 25.11
CA ASP A 145 -5.18 -0.75 25.70
C ASP A 145 -5.60 0.39 24.77
N TYR A 146 -6.46 0.07 23.80
CA TYR A 146 -7.10 1.05 22.91
C TYR A 146 -8.61 1.09 23.13
N GLN A 147 -9.19 2.27 22.99
CA GLN A 147 -10.63 2.46 22.98
C GLN A 147 -11.09 2.74 21.55
N LEU A 148 -11.96 1.87 21.03
CA LEU A 148 -12.60 2.09 19.74
C LEU A 148 -13.80 3.02 19.95
N ASN A 149 -13.66 4.26 19.49
CA ASN A 149 -14.77 5.20 19.46
C ASN A 149 -15.75 4.84 18.35
N PHE A 150 -17.04 4.98 18.63
CA PHE A 150 -18.07 4.70 17.64
C PHE A 150 -18.06 5.78 16.54
N ALA A 151 -17.73 5.39 15.31
CA ALA A 151 -17.59 6.29 14.18
C ALA A 151 -18.86 6.30 13.31
N TRP A 152 -19.83 7.14 13.69
CA TRP A 152 -21.12 7.27 12.98
C TRP A 152 -20.97 7.62 11.49
N GLY A 153 -20.04 8.51 11.14
CA GLY A 153 -19.83 8.96 9.76
C GLY A 153 -19.49 7.81 8.80
N PRO A 154 -18.35 7.11 9.00
CA PRO A 154 -17.97 5.95 8.18
C PRO A 154 -19.03 4.84 8.17
N LEU A 155 -19.69 4.59 9.30
CA LEU A 155 -20.77 3.61 9.38
C LEU A 155 -21.93 3.99 8.45
N LEU A 156 -22.44 5.21 8.53
CA LEU A 156 -23.54 5.68 7.69
C LEU A 156 -23.17 5.68 6.21
N ILE A 157 -21.96 6.12 5.86
CA ILE A 157 -21.46 6.08 4.49
C ILE A 157 -21.42 4.64 3.98
N SER A 158 -20.84 3.71 4.75
CA SER A 158 -20.77 2.30 4.37
C SER A 158 -22.15 1.66 4.24
N LEU A 159 -23.10 2.01 5.11
CA LEU A 159 -24.47 1.52 5.08
C LEU A 159 -25.22 2.03 3.85
N ILE A 160 -25.11 3.33 3.54
CA ILE A 160 -25.72 3.93 2.35
C ILE A 160 -25.14 3.29 1.08
N ILE A 161 -23.82 3.19 0.97
CA ILE A 161 -23.17 2.58 -0.20
C ILE A 161 -23.59 1.11 -0.34
N ALA A 162 -23.61 0.36 0.76
CA ALA A 162 -24.01 -1.04 0.74
C ALA A 162 -25.49 -1.19 0.32
N LEU A 163 -26.40 -0.37 0.86
CA LEU A 163 -27.82 -0.37 0.47
C LEU A 163 -28.03 0.02 -0.99
N LEU A 164 -27.25 0.98 -1.51
CA LEU A 164 -27.29 1.33 -2.93
C LEU A 164 -26.78 0.16 -3.79
N ALA A 165 -25.69 -0.48 -3.38
CA ALA A 165 -25.06 -1.58 -4.09
C ALA A 165 -25.91 -2.88 -4.09
N THR A 166 -26.73 -3.11 -3.07
CA THR A 166 -27.56 -4.31 -2.94
C THR A 166 -29.02 -4.03 -3.23
N THR A 167 -29.65 -3.17 -2.42
CA THR A 167 -31.09 -2.95 -2.41
C THR A 167 -31.57 -2.08 -3.57
N ALA A 168 -30.89 -0.97 -3.88
CA ALA A 168 -31.33 -0.12 -5.00
C ALA A 168 -31.16 -0.87 -6.33
N ILE A 169 -30.03 -1.56 -6.48
CA ILE A 169 -29.74 -2.40 -7.64
C ILE A 169 -30.71 -3.59 -7.76
N SER A 170 -31.09 -4.22 -6.64
CA SER A 170 -32.07 -5.30 -6.63
C SER A 170 -33.43 -4.83 -7.11
N MET A 171 -33.87 -3.67 -6.64
CA MET A 171 -35.15 -3.09 -7.00
C MET A 171 -35.18 -2.63 -8.46
N LEU A 172 -34.12 -2.03 -8.98
CA LEU A 172 -34.03 -1.68 -10.40
C LEU A 172 -34.18 -2.90 -11.30
N THR A 173 -33.55 -4.01 -10.91
CA THR A 173 -33.60 -5.27 -11.65
C THR A 173 -35.00 -5.91 -11.58
N LEU A 174 -35.59 -5.93 -10.40
CA LEU A 174 -36.93 -6.47 -10.18
C LEU A 174 -37.98 -5.63 -10.92
N TYR A 175 -37.86 -4.30 -10.89
CA TYR A 175 -38.79 -3.39 -11.56
C TYR A 175 -38.91 -3.68 -13.06
N GLN A 176 -37.79 -3.95 -13.72
CA GLN A 176 -37.80 -4.34 -15.14
C GLN A 176 -38.61 -5.62 -15.38
N THR A 177 -38.49 -6.61 -14.47
CA THR A 177 -39.22 -7.89 -14.56
C THR A 177 -40.70 -7.73 -14.19
N LEU A 178 -41.01 -6.92 -13.18
CA LEU A 178 -42.39 -6.61 -12.76
C LEU A 178 -43.16 -5.74 -13.76
N ARG A 179 -42.53 -5.20 -14.80
CA ARG A 179 -43.23 -4.57 -15.93
C ARG A 179 -43.68 -5.56 -17.00
N GLU A 180 -43.14 -6.77 -17.02
CA GLU A 180 -43.53 -7.79 -18.01
C GLU A 180 -44.95 -8.33 -17.73
N LYS A 181 -45.65 -8.71 -18.80
CA LYS A 181 -46.97 -9.36 -18.71
C LYS A 181 -46.81 -10.76 -18.09
N PRO A 182 -47.78 -11.26 -17.29
CA PRO A 182 -47.70 -12.57 -16.63
C PRO A 182 -47.39 -13.72 -17.61
N ALA A 183 -48.06 -13.74 -18.76
CA ALA A 183 -47.84 -14.75 -19.80
C ALA A 183 -46.40 -14.78 -20.33
N ALA A 184 -45.72 -13.63 -20.41
CA ALA A 184 -44.33 -13.57 -20.86
C ALA A 184 -43.35 -14.09 -19.79
N LEU A 185 -43.70 -13.94 -18.51
CA LEU A 185 -42.88 -14.40 -17.38
C LEU A 185 -42.89 -15.93 -17.24
N LEU A 186 -43.98 -16.59 -17.63
CA LEU A 186 -44.13 -18.05 -17.61
C LEU A 186 -43.36 -18.74 -18.73
N LEU A 187 -43.00 -18.03 -19.80
CA LEU A 187 -42.24 -18.56 -20.92
C LEU A 187 -40.73 -18.42 -20.72
N PRO A 188 -39.90 -19.37 -21.16
CA PRO A 188 -38.44 -19.23 -21.12
C PRO A 188 -37.98 -18.01 -21.94
N LYS A 189 -36.98 -17.27 -21.45
CA LYS A 189 -36.44 -16.10 -22.16
C LYS A 189 -35.82 -16.55 -23.50
N PRO A 190 -36.13 -15.88 -24.64
CA PRO A 190 -35.54 -16.22 -25.91
C PRO A 190 -34.02 -15.97 -25.90
N PRO A 191 -33.22 -16.83 -26.56
CA PRO A 191 -31.78 -16.64 -26.62
C PRO A 191 -31.43 -15.38 -27.43
N LYS A 192 -30.41 -14.63 -27.00
CA LYS A 192 -29.95 -13.42 -27.72
C LYS A 192 -29.50 -13.74 -29.14
N ASN A 193 -29.79 -12.90 -30.13
CA ASN A 193 -29.35 -13.10 -31.52
C ASN A 193 -27.83 -13.26 -31.63
N GLY A 194 -27.37 -14.15 -32.53
CA GLY A 194 -25.95 -14.31 -32.84
C GLY A 194 -25.40 -13.08 -33.59
N SER A 195 -24.14 -12.72 -33.35
CA SER A 195 -23.45 -11.65 -34.08
C SER A 195 -22.13 -12.15 -34.65
N ARG A 196 -21.71 -11.61 -35.80
CA ARG A 196 -20.38 -11.83 -36.38
C ARG A 196 -19.32 -11.24 -35.45
N ILE A 197 -18.16 -11.89 -35.36
CA ILE A 197 -17.09 -11.52 -34.41
C ILE A 197 -15.88 -10.94 -35.12
N LEU A 198 -15.13 -10.06 -34.46
CA LEU A 198 -13.92 -9.45 -35.02
C LEU A 198 -12.82 -10.49 -35.31
N LEU A 199 -12.74 -11.58 -34.54
CA LEU A 199 -11.78 -12.67 -34.80
C LEU A 199 -12.00 -13.38 -36.14
N GLU A 200 -13.21 -13.33 -36.73
CA GLU A 200 -13.45 -13.89 -38.07
C GLU A 200 -12.69 -13.13 -39.16
N HIS A 201 -12.29 -11.88 -38.89
CA HIS A 201 -11.49 -11.08 -39.81
C HIS A 201 -9.98 -11.38 -39.71
N ILE A 202 -9.51 -12.01 -38.63
CA ILE A 202 -8.12 -12.43 -38.46
C ILE A 202 -7.97 -13.85 -39.01
N SER A 203 -7.87 -13.95 -40.33
CA SER A 203 -7.95 -15.22 -41.08
C SER A 203 -6.91 -16.27 -40.68
N TRP A 204 -5.69 -15.86 -40.29
CA TRP A 204 -4.63 -16.77 -39.85
C TRP A 204 -5.00 -17.49 -38.54
N LEU A 205 -5.44 -16.75 -37.52
CA LEU A 205 -5.81 -17.31 -36.22
C LEU A 205 -7.08 -18.16 -36.34
N TRP A 206 -8.07 -17.69 -37.11
CA TRP A 206 -9.35 -18.39 -37.30
C TRP A 206 -9.19 -19.77 -37.97
N LYS A 207 -8.27 -19.90 -38.94
CA LYS A 207 -8.03 -21.18 -39.63
C LYS A 207 -7.44 -22.25 -38.71
N HIS A 208 -6.59 -21.88 -37.74
CA HIS A 208 -5.93 -22.80 -36.82
C HIS A 208 -6.79 -23.19 -35.60
N MET A 209 -7.94 -22.54 -35.39
CA MET A 209 -8.84 -22.88 -34.28
C MET A 209 -9.70 -24.11 -34.58
N SER A 210 -9.76 -25.04 -33.62
CA SER A 210 -10.70 -26.17 -33.67
C SER A 210 -12.15 -25.69 -33.66
N PHE A 211 -13.06 -26.55 -34.13
CA PHE A 211 -14.49 -26.24 -34.17
C PHE A 211 -15.03 -25.77 -32.81
N SER A 212 -14.70 -26.48 -31.73
CA SER A 212 -15.11 -26.11 -30.37
C SER A 212 -14.55 -24.75 -29.95
N ALA A 213 -13.31 -24.41 -30.33
CA ALA A 213 -12.73 -23.10 -30.02
C ALA A 213 -13.43 -21.96 -30.78
N LYS A 214 -13.83 -22.17 -32.04
CA LYS A 214 -14.63 -21.21 -32.83
C LYS A 214 -16.00 -20.98 -32.20
N VAL A 215 -16.66 -22.04 -31.74
CA VAL A 215 -17.95 -21.96 -31.04
C VAL A 215 -17.79 -21.20 -29.72
N THR A 216 -16.77 -21.51 -28.91
CA THR A 216 -16.48 -20.78 -27.66
C THR A 216 -16.24 -19.29 -27.91
N ALA A 217 -15.43 -18.95 -28.92
CA ALA A 217 -15.15 -17.55 -29.27
C ALA A 217 -16.43 -16.81 -29.68
N ARG A 218 -17.25 -17.39 -30.56
CA ARG A 218 -18.56 -16.80 -30.93
C ARG A 218 -19.46 -16.62 -29.71
N ASN A 219 -19.46 -17.57 -28.77
CA ASN A 219 -20.28 -17.52 -27.58
C ASN A 219 -19.85 -16.38 -26.63
N ILE A 220 -18.55 -16.23 -26.40
CA ILE A 220 -17.99 -15.13 -25.58
C ILE A 220 -18.44 -13.77 -26.13
N PHE A 221 -18.29 -13.56 -27.44
CA PHE A 221 -18.66 -12.29 -28.08
C PHE A 221 -20.17 -12.10 -28.29
N ARG A 222 -20.96 -13.19 -28.28
CA ARG A 222 -22.43 -13.11 -28.24
C ARG A 222 -22.91 -12.47 -26.93
N TYR A 223 -22.22 -12.70 -25.82
CA TYR A 223 -22.56 -12.19 -24.49
C TYR A 223 -21.56 -11.15 -23.96
N LYS A 224 -21.28 -10.10 -24.75
CA LYS A 224 -20.27 -9.05 -24.44
C LYS A 224 -20.38 -8.46 -23.02
N SER A 225 -21.58 -8.20 -22.52
CA SER A 225 -21.77 -7.66 -21.17
C SER A 225 -21.25 -8.62 -20.09
N ARG A 226 -21.47 -9.93 -20.25
CA ARG A 226 -20.95 -10.95 -19.34
C ARG A 226 -19.43 -11.06 -19.44
N MET A 227 -18.91 -11.05 -20.66
CA MET A 227 -17.46 -11.04 -20.93
C MET A 227 -16.78 -9.88 -20.18
N LEU A 228 -17.25 -8.65 -20.39
CA LEU A 228 -16.67 -7.46 -19.75
C LEU A 228 -16.80 -7.49 -18.22
N MET A 229 -17.95 -7.92 -17.68
CA MET A 229 -18.12 -8.08 -16.23
C MET A 229 -17.13 -9.09 -15.65
N THR A 230 -16.98 -10.25 -16.29
CA THR A 230 -16.05 -11.31 -15.84
C THR A 230 -14.60 -10.80 -15.84
N ILE A 231 -14.19 -10.16 -16.94
CA ILE A 231 -12.85 -9.57 -17.06
C ILE A 231 -12.66 -8.50 -15.99
N PHE A 232 -13.63 -7.61 -15.78
CA PHE A 232 -13.55 -6.54 -14.78
C PHE A 232 -13.46 -7.08 -13.36
N TRP A 233 -14.21 -8.12 -13.01
CA TRP A 233 -14.15 -8.69 -11.66
C TRP A 233 -12.82 -9.39 -11.38
N VAL A 234 -12.36 -10.22 -12.33
CA VAL A 234 -11.09 -10.93 -12.19
C VAL A 234 -9.91 -9.95 -12.23
N ALA A 235 -9.99 -8.92 -13.07
CA ALA A 235 -9.00 -7.84 -13.10
C ALA A 235 -8.98 -7.04 -11.79
N GLY A 236 -10.15 -6.76 -11.21
CA GLY A 236 -10.28 -6.07 -9.93
C GLY A 236 -9.62 -6.84 -8.79
N CYS A 237 -9.93 -8.13 -8.60
CA CYS A 237 -9.30 -8.91 -7.54
C CYS A 237 -7.81 -9.18 -7.80
N THR A 238 -7.42 -9.48 -9.04
CA THR A 238 -6.01 -9.68 -9.40
C THR A 238 -5.21 -8.39 -9.22
N GLY A 239 -5.76 -7.24 -9.63
CA GLY A 239 -5.10 -5.95 -9.49
C GLY A 239 -4.92 -5.52 -8.04
N LEU A 240 -5.91 -5.78 -7.17
CA LEU A 240 -5.77 -5.59 -5.73
C LEU A 240 -4.69 -6.49 -5.12
N LEU A 241 -4.57 -7.74 -5.56
CA LEU A 241 -3.50 -8.66 -5.14
C LEU A 241 -2.13 -8.17 -5.62
N VAL A 242 -2.00 -7.75 -6.89
CA VAL A 242 -0.74 -7.23 -7.46
C VAL A 242 -0.29 -6.00 -6.69
N MET A 243 -1.21 -5.07 -6.43
CA MET A 243 -0.96 -3.90 -5.61
C MET A 243 -0.53 -4.29 -4.19
N GLY A 244 -1.26 -5.19 -3.52
CA GLY A 244 -0.95 -5.61 -2.16
C GLY A 244 0.45 -6.23 -2.03
N PHE A 245 0.79 -7.20 -2.88
CA PHE A 245 2.14 -7.78 -2.92
C PHE A 245 3.20 -6.76 -3.34
N GLY A 246 2.88 -5.89 -4.31
CA GLY A 246 3.77 -4.83 -4.75
C GLY A 246 4.14 -3.84 -3.65
N ILE A 247 3.17 -3.36 -2.87
CA ILE A 247 3.44 -2.43 -1.76
C ILE A 247 4.23 -3.15 -0.66
N ARG A 248 3.91 -4.41 -0.35
CA ARG A 248 4.67 -5.22 0.61
C ARG A 248 6.15 -5.27 0.25
N ASP A 249 6.47 -5.57 -1.01
CA ASP A 249 7.85 -5.61 -1.48
C ASP A 249 8.50 -4.22 -1.52
N SER A 250 7.73 -3.19 -1.89
CA SER A 250 8.21 -1.80 -1.86
C SER A 250 8.61 -1.33 -0.46
N LEU A 251 7.98 -1.85 0.59
CA LEU A 251 8.29 -1.57 1.99
C LEU A 251 9.41 -2.45 2.53
N GLN A 252 9.45 -3.71 2.11
CA GLN A 252 10.47 -4.66 2.55
C GLN A 252 11.83 -4.34 1.91
N GLY A 253 12.91 -4.48 2.69
CA GLY A 253 14.28 -4.35 2.17
C GLY A 253 14.82 -2.93 2.03
N ILE A 254 14.00 -1.87 2.08
CA ILE A 254 14.47 -0.46 2.02
C ILE A 254 15.57 -0.21 3.06
N GLY A 255 15.37 -0.64 4.31
CA GLY A 255 16.37 -0.46 5.36
C GLY A 255 17.71 -1.13 5.05
N ASN A 256 17.69 -2.25 4.33
CA ASN A 256 18.90 -2.92 3.87
C ASN A 256 19.57 -2.17 2.71
N ILE A 257 18.79 -1.69 1.75
CA ILE A 257 19.32 -0.89 0.64
C ILE A 257 19.96 0.39 1.17
N GLN A 258 19.26 1.11 2.05
CA GLN A 258 19.74 2.35 2.67
C GLN A 258 21.03 2.14 3.47
N TYR A 259 21.05 1.18 4.41
CA TYR A 259 22.16 1.05 5.37
C TYR A 259 23.21 -0.01 5.05
N SER A 260 23.17 -0.61 3.87
CA SER A 260 24.18 -1.58 3.44
C SER A 260 24.70 -1.30 2.02
N ALA A 261 23.82 -0.88 1.09
CA ALA A 261 24.23 -0.59 -0.28
C ALA A 261 24.56 0.89 -0.53
N VAL A 262 23.82 1.80 0.11
CA VAL A 262 23.92 3.26 -0.10
C VAL A 262 24.78 3.92 0.98
N GLN A 263 24.41 3.80 2.25
CA GLN A 263 25.09 4.39 3.40
C GLN A 263 25.71 3.29 4.24
N LYS A 264 27.02 3.10 4.09
CA LYS A 264 27.81 2.01 4.68
C LYS A 264 28.42 2.34 6.05
N ASN A 265 28.51 3.62 6.39
CA ASN A 265 28.95 4.01 7.72
C ASN A 265 27.89 3.61 8.76
N ASP A 266 28.30 3.38 10.00
CA ASP A 266 27.40 3.03 11.11
C ASP A 266 27.01 4.25 11.93
N VAL A 267 27.95 5.19 12.05
CA VAL A 267 27.83 6.35 12.93
C VAL A 267 28.28 7.62 12.21
N ILE A 268 27.56 8.71 12.47
CA ILE A 268 28.01 10.08 12.24
C ILE A 268 28.28 10.69 13.61
N ALA A 269 29.54 10.95 13.93
CA ALA A 269 29.97 11.52 15.20
C ALA A 269 30.30 13.01 15.02
N LEU A 270 29.50 13.90 15.60
CA LEU A 270 29.70 15.34 15.56
C LEU A 270 30.67 15.76 16.67
N LYS A 271 31.72 16.49 16.28
CA LYS A 271 32.78 16.98 17.14
C LYS A 271 32.30 18.19 17.93
N SER A 272 32.67 18.24 19.21
CA SER A 272 32.43 19.39 20.08
C SER A 272 33.16 20.64 19.54
N LYS A 273 32.60 21.84 19.77
CA LYS A 273 33.19 23.11 19.31
C LYS A 273 34.59 23.37 19.87
N HIS A 274 34.82 22.96 21.12
CA HIS A 274 36.08 23.12 21.83
C HIS A 274 36.58 21.74 22.25
N VAL A 275 37.68 21.28 21.67
CA VAL A 275 38.30 19.98 21.99
C VAL A 275 39.75 20.23 22.41
N THR A 276 40.09 19.82 23.62
CA THR A 276 41.46 19.88 24.14
C THR A 276 42.34 18.82 23.46
N LYS A 277 43.67 19.01 23.51
CA LYS A 277 44.62 18.02 22.98
C LYS A 277 44.45 16.64 23.63
N LYS A 278 44.11 16.60 24.92
CA LYS A 278 43.90 15.34 25.66
C LYS A 278 42.68 14.58 25.13
N GLU A 279 41.54 15.26 24.99
CA GLU A 279 40.30 14.68 24.47
C GLU A 279 40.45 14.22 23.02
N GLN A 280 41.16 15.00 22.18
CA GLN A 280 41.47 14.59 20.80
C GLN A 280 42.37 13.34 20.78
N ASN A 281 43.38 13.25 21.64
CA ASN A 281 44.24 12.08 21.73
C ASN A 281 43.47 10.82 22.19
N GLU A 282 42.51 10.95 23.09
CA GLU A 282 41.63 9.84 23.48
C GLU A 282 40.72 9.40 22.34
N LEU A 283 40.13 10.36 21.61
CA LEU A 283 39.33 10.07 20.42
C LEU A 283 40.16 9.34 19.34
N ASP A 284 41.40 9.78 19.10
CA ASP A 284 42.31 9.16 18.13
C ASP A 284 42.72 7.73 18.53
N LYS A 285 42.77 7.41 19.84
CA LYS A 285 42.94 6.03 20.31
C LYS A 285 41.74 5.16 19.95
N ILE A 286 40.52 5.67 20.14
CA ILE A 286 39.29 4.94 19.77
C ILE A 286 39.27 4.66 18.27
N PHE A 287 39.63 5.64 17.43
CA PHE A 287 39.69 5.46 15.98
C PHE A 287 40.67 4.37 15.50
N LYS A 288 41.62 3.97 16.33
CA LYS A 288 42.58 2.90 16.06
C LYS A 288 42.19 1.54 16.67
N GLU A 289 41.08 1.46 17.40
CA GLU A 289 40.57 0.20 17.93
C GLU A 289 40.22 -0.76 16.77
N LYS A 290 40.42 -2.06 16.98
CA LYS A 290 40.15 -3.12 15.97
C LYS A 290 38.68 -3.13 15.51
N ASP A 291 37.79 -2.59 16.31
CA ASP A 291 36.35 -2.52 16.06
C ASP A 291 36.00 -1.47 14.99
N ILE A 292 36.88 -0.49 14.73
CA ILE A 292 36.69 0.55 13.72
C ILE A 292 37.52 0.23 12.48
N THR A 293 36.84 0.13 11.33
CA THR A 293 37.48 -0.13 10.04
C THR A 293 37.85 1.14 9.30
N GLN A 294 37.00 2.17 9.35
CA GLN A 294 37.24 3.43 8.65
C GLN A 294 36.67 4.61 9.42
N THR A 295 37.42 5.71 9.41
CA THR A 295 37.02 7.01 9.96
C THR A 295 37.27 8.08 8.90
N ASN A 296 36.20 8.73 8.45
CA ASN A 296 36.26 9.73 7.40
C ASN A 296 35.84 11.10 7.94
N PRO A 297 36.76 12.06 8.05
CA PRO A 297 36.43 13.42 8.48
C PRO A 297 35.56 14.13 7.42
N VAL A 298 34.48 14.72 7.87
CA VAL A 298 33.54 15.49 7.05
C VAL A 298 33.17 16.79 7.74
N GLN A 299 32.73 17.76 6.95
CA GLN A 299 31.99 18.90 7.44
C GLN A 299 30.49 18.57 7.38
N TYR A 300 29.83 18.63 8.52
CA TYR A 300 28.41 18.36 8.70
C TYR A 300 27.69 19.64 9.12
N GLN A 301 26.59 19.97 8.44
CA GLN A 301 25.72 21.06 8.83
C GLN A 301 24.27 20.68 8.58
N GLN A 302 23.40 20.99 9.53
CA GLN A 302 21.96 20.86 9.33
C GLN A 302 21.43 22.13 8.68
N LEU A 303 20.73 21.94 7.57
CA LEU A 303 19.96 22.96 6.88
C LEU A 303 18.47 22.65 7.00
N THR A 304 17.64 23.64 6.76
CA THR A 304 16.20 23.52 6.78
C THR A 304 15.58 24.09 5.52
N LYS A 305 14.44 23.52 5.15
CA LYS A 305 13.58 24.05 4.11
C LYS A 305 12.13 23.93 4.55
N HIS A 306 11.47 25.08 4.62
CA HIS A 306 10.03 25.10 4.79
C HIS A 306 9.36 24.73 3.47
N LEU A 307 8.43 23.77 3.52
CA LEU A 307 7.65 23.30 2.39
C LEU A 307 6.27 23.97 2.42
N ASN A 308 5.99 24.84 1.45
CA ASN A 308 4.71 25.56 1.40
C ASN A 308 3.50 24.63 1.22
N GLN A 309 3.69 23.44 0.63
CA GLN A 309 2.62 22.49 0.33
C GLN A 309 2.15 21.72 1.57
N SER A 310 3.08 21.23 2.40
CA SER A 310 2.77 20.47 3.62
C SER A 310 2.78 21.33 4.88
N GLY A 311 3.33 22.56 4.82
CA GLY A 311 3.58 23.40 5.99
C GLY A 311 4.69 22.85 6.90
N SER A 312 5.35 21.75 6.52
CA SER A 312 6.43 21.15 7.29
C SER A 312 7.75 21.89 7.06
N THR A 313 8.64 21.79 8.03
CA THR A 313 10.04 22.22 7.87
C THR A 313 10.91 20.99 7.86
N GLU A 314 11.45 20.67 6.69
CA GLU A 314 12.29 19.49 6.50
C GLU A 314 13.74 19.77 6.88
N ASN A 315 14.34 18.82 7.59
CA ASN A 315 15.75 18.84 7.94
C ASN A 315 16.59 18.21 6.84
N ILE A 316 17.62 18.92 6.39
CA ILE A 316 18.52 18.50 5.32
C ILE A 316 19.95 18.39 5.86
N MET A 317 20.54 17.21 5.74
CA MET A 317 21.90 16.91 6.16
C MET A 317 22.89 17.32 5.08
N MET A 318 23.61 18.43 5.29
CA MET A 318 24.74 18.81 4.46
C MET A 318 25.98 18.05 4.89
N ILE A 319 26.62 17.35 3.94
CA ILE A 319 27.86 16.63 4.17
C ILE A 319 28.87 17.00 3.07
N ALA A 320 30.00 17.59 3.47
CA ALA A 320 31.14 17.85 2.60
C ALA A 320 32.37 17.08 3.13
N PRO A 321 32.89 16.06 2.42
CA PRO A 321 33.97 15.24 2.94
C PRO A 321 35.35 15.85 2.73
N LYS A 322 36.29 15.48 3.60
CA LYS A 322 37.70 15.90 3.44
C LYS A 322 38.37 15.27 2.22
N SER A 323 37.99 14.04 1.89
CA SER A 323 38.50 13.29 0.74
C SER A 323 37.36 12.58 0.03
N ALA A 324 37.18 12.87 -1.27
CA ALA A 324 36.16 12.25 -2.08
C ALA A 324 36.38 10.73 -2.28
N THR A 325 37.63 10.26 -2.31
CA THR A 325 37.95 8.84 -2.51
C THR A 325 37.58 8.01 -1.29
N ASN A 326 37.91 8.47 -0.09
CA ASN A 326 37.56 7.78 1.15
C ASN A 326 36.06 7.87 1.43
N PHE A 327 35.44 9.01 1.13
CA PHE A 327 33.99 9.21 1.29
C PHE A 327 33.15 8.20 0.52
N ARG A 328 33.57 7.83 -0.71
CA ARG A 328 32.89 6.80 -1.52
C ARG A 328 32.80 5.43 -0.85
N LYS A 329 33.68 5.15 0.11
CA LYS A 329 33.64 3.90 0.89
C LYS A 329 32.57 3.94 1.99
N SER A 330 32.26 5.12 2.53
CA SER A 330 31.20 5.34 3.52
C SER A 330 29.84 5.58 2.89
N ILE A 331 29.76 6.36 1.82
CA ILE A 331 28.50 6.68 1.13
C ILE A 331 28.67 6.46 -0.37
N ASN A 332 27.86 5.55 -0.91
CA ASN A 332 27.84 5.20 -2.31
C ASN A 332 26.86 6.12 -3.07
N LEU A 333 27.38 7.26 -3.53
CA LEU A 333 26.60 8.17 -4.37
C LEU A 333 26.34 7.52 -5.74
N ARG A 334 25.09 7.13 -5.98
CA ARG A 334 24.65 6.56 -7.26
C ARG A 334 23.23 6.99 -7.60
N GLU A 335 22.89 6.95 -8.87
CA GLU A 335 21.50 7.07 -9.33
C GLU A 335 20.72 5.79 -9.01
N ARG A 336 19.43 5.90 -8.65
CA ARG A 336 18.63 4.74 -8.26
C ARG A 336 18.32 3.78 -9.41
N GLN A 337 17.93 4.30 -10.57
CA GLN A 337 17.49 3.49 -11.72
C GLN A 337 18.68 2.91 -12.48
N SER A 338 19.62 3.75 -12.92
CA SER A 338 20.77 3.33 -13.72
C SER A 338 21.88 2.67 -12.89
N LYS A 339 21.84 2.81 -11.56
CA LYS A 339 22.94 2.47 -10.62
C LYS A 339 24.28 3.14 -10.97
N LYS A 340 24.28 4.15 -11.84
CA LYS A 340 25.47 4.91 -12.24
C LYS A 340 26.04 5.65 -11.04
N LYS A 341 27.33 5.46 -10.78
CA LYS A 341 28.06 6.15 -9.71
C LYS A 341 28.19 7.64 -10.04
N LEU A 342 28.03 8.47 -9.02
CA LEU A 342 28.13 9.94 -9.10
C LEU A 342 29.42 10.39 -8.39
N ALA A 343 30.12 11.35 -9.01
CA ALA A 343 31.27 12.01 -8.42
C ALA A 343 30.84 13.37 -7.84
N LEU A 344 31.43 13.77 -6.71
CA LEU A 344 31.18 15.10 -6.14
C LEU A 344 31.71 16.17 -7.10
N PRO A 345 30.85 17.06 -7.61
CA PRO A 345 31.26 18.10 -8.55
C PRO A 345 31.97 19.25 -7.83
N ASN A 346 32.76 20.02 -8.59
CA ASN A 346 33.43 21.23 -8.10
C ASN A 346 32.53 22.48 -8.11
N ASP A 347 31.42 22.45 -8.86
CA ASP A 347 30.56 23.60 -9.16
C ASP A 347 29.07 23.30 -8.91
N GLY A 348 28.78 22.63 -7.79
CA GLY A 348 27.41 22.36 -7.37
C GLY A 348 27.30 21.18 -6.41
N VAL A 349 26.09 20.65 -6.30
CA VAL A 349 25.74 19.68 -5.25
C VAL A 349 25.05 18.45 -5.83
N ILE A 350 25.15 17.34 -5.10
CA ILE A 350 24.34 16.15 -5.29
C ILE A 350 23.31 16.13 -4.17
N ILE A 351 22.02 15.99 -4.52
CA ILE A 351 20.94 15.91 -3.54
C ILE A 351 20.30 14.53 -3.54
N SER A 352 19.62 14.16 -2.45
CA SER A 352 18.78 12.96 -2.39
C SER A 352 17.55 13.07 -3.32
N GLU A 353 17.14 11.94 -3.91
CA GLU A 353 15.96 11.84 -4.81
C GLU A 353 14.69 12.41 -4.16
N LYS A 354 14.39 12.04 -2.91
CA LYS A 354 13.22 12.55 -2.19
C LYS A 354 13.24 14.08 -2.04
N LEU A 355 14.40 14.67 -1.73
CA LEU A 355 14.56 16.13 -1.63
C LEU A 355 14.33 16.80 -2.99
N ALA A 356 14.82 16.19 -4.07
CA ALA A 356 14.59 16.71 -5.42
C ALA A 356 13.10 16.72 -5.79
N THR A 357 12.38 15.65 -5.45
CA THR A 357 10.94 15.52 -5.67
C THR A 357 10.13 16.54 -4.86
N LEU A 358 10.43 16.70 -3.57
CA LEU A 358 9.71 17.65 -2.70
C LEU A 358 9.90 19.11 -3.15
N LEU A 359 11.09 19.45 -3.66
CA LEU A 359 11.36 20.80 -4.17
C LEU A 359 10.97 20.96 -5.65
N ASN A 360 10.48 19.90 -6.29
CA ASN A 360 10.19 19.83 -7.72
C ASN A 360 11.35 20.33 -8.60
N VAL A 361 12.58 19.91 -8.27
CA VAL A 361 13.81 20.33 -8.96
C VAL A 361 14.45 19.19 -9.74
N LYS A 362 15.15 19.54 -10.81
CA LYS A 362 15.90 18.60 -11.66
C LYS A 362 17.39 18.97 -11.64
N LYS A 363 18.22 18.14 -12.27
CA LYS A 363 19.62 18.49 -12.55
C LYS A 363 19.66 19.80 -13.34
N GLY A 364 20.47 20.76 -12.90
CA GLY A 364 20.59 22.11 -13.44
C GLY A 364 19.87 23.18 -12.63
N SER A 365 18.87 22.82 -11.82
CA SER A 365 18.12 23.77 -10.98
C SER A 365 18.96 24.33 -9.83
N THR A 366 18.54 25.49 -9.31
CA THR A 366 19.12 26.10 -8.09
C THR A 366 18.15 25.94 -6.93
N ILE A 367 18.64 25.50 -5.77
CA ILE A 367 17.86 25.38 -4.54
C ILE A 367 18.36 26.37 -3.49
N SER A 368 17.44 26.85 -2.66
CA SER A 368 17.72 27.79 -1.56
C SER A 368 17.34 27.15 -0.24
N LEU A 369 18.32 26.97 0.65
CA LEU A 369 18.18 26.29 1.94
C LEU A 369 18.65 27.22 3.06
N LYS A 370 18.03 27.14 4.25
CA LYS A 370 18.40 27.97 5.40
C LYS A 370 19.24 27.19 6.39
N ASN A 371 20.18 27.83 7.08
CA ASN A 371 20.83 27.24 8.25
C ASN A 371 20.08 27.56 9.54
N SER A 372 20.52 27.01 10.67
CA SER A 372 19.93 27.28 12.00
C SER A 372 19.98 28.75 12.43
N ALA A 373 20.85 29.57 11.83
CA ALA A 373 20.93 31.01 12.08
C ALA A 373 20.06 31.83 11.12
N GLY A 374 19.22 31.19 10.29
CA GLY A 374 18.35 31.85 9.31
C GLY A 374 19.04 32.32 8.02
N LYS A 375 20.36 32.17 7.89
CA LYS A 375 21.11 32.51 6.67
C LYS A 375 20.73 31.56 5.54
N THR A 376 20.41 32.12 4.38
CA THR A 376 20.05 31.35 3.18
C THR A 376 21.29 31.07 2.33
N TYR A 377 21.45 29.83 1.91
CA TYR A 377 22.47 29.37 0.97
C TYR A 377 21.82 28.91 -0.33
N HIS A 378 22.50 29.17 -1.45
CA HIS A 378 22.07 28.78 -2.79
C HIS A 378 22.97 27.70 -3.36
N PHE A 379 22.39 26.62 -3.86
CA PHE A 379 23.13 25.49 -4.40
C PHE A 379 22.63 25.12 -5.80
N LYS A 380 23.56 24.87 -6.72
CA LYS A 380 23.23 24.37 -8.06
C LYS A 380 23.21 22.84 -8.06
N VAL A 381 22.09 22.24 -8.40
CA VAL A 381 21.91 20.78 -8.42
C VAL A 381 22.60 20.21 -9.66
N LYS A 382 23.58 19.33 -9.47
CA LYS A 382 24.33 18.66 -10.56
C LYS A 382 24.06 17.17 -10.62
N GLY A 383 23.65 16.57 -9.50
CA GLY A 383 23.30 15.16 -9.43
C GLY A 383 22.16 14.90 -8.45
N ILE A 384 21.47 13.79 -8.66
CA ILE A 384 20.42 13.29 -7.79
C ILE A 384 20.80 11.84 -7.44
N CYS A 385 20.91 11.55 -6.15
CA CYS A 385 21.35 10.25 -5.65
C CYS A 385 20.22 9.49 -4.93
N GLU A 386 20.34 8.16 -4.95
CA GLU A 386 19.47 7.22 -4.25
C GLU A 386 19.66 7.36 -2.73
N MET A 387 18.61 7.78 -2.02
CA MET A 387 18.49 7.81 -0.56
C MET A 387 17.01 7.59 -0.20
N TYR A 388 16.74 6.70 0.75
CA TYR A 388 15.38 6.31 1.12
C TYR A 388 14.90 6.88 2.47
N LEU A 389 15.80 7.37 3.31
CA LEU A 389 15.46 8.01 4.57
C LEU A 389 16.27 9.29 4.77
N GLY A 390 15.58 10.40 5.05
CA GLY A 390 16.15 11.72 5.26
C GLY A 390 16.53 12.43 3.98
N HIS A 391 16.84 13.72 4.12
CA HIS A 391 17.26 14.58 3.01
C HIS A 391 18.75 14.87 3.12
N TYR A 392 19.46 14.75 2.01
CA TYR A 392 20.90 14.95 1.98
C TYR A 392 21.31 15.90 0.87
N ILE A 393 22.36 16.66 1.15
CA ILE A 393 23.09 17.46 0.17
C ILE A 393 24.59 17.18 0.34
N PHE A 394 25.20 16.69 -0.74
CA PHE A 394 26.61 16.33 -0.80
C PHE A 394 27.36 17.26 -1.74
N MET A 395 28.51 17.75 -1.29
CA MET A 395 29.37 18.62 -2.08
C MET A 395 30.84 18.39 -1.70
N ASN A 396 31.79 18.91 -2.46
CA ASN A 396 33.19 18.86 -2.08
C ASN A 396 33.62 20.10 -1.27
N GLN A 397 34.88 20.15 -0.86
CA GLN A 397 35.43 21.25 -0.06
C GLN A 397 35.37 22.60 -0.79
N THR A 398 35.70 22.60 -2.08
CA THR A 398 35.71 23.81 -2.92
C THR A 398 34.32 24.41 -3.00
N GLU A 399 33.31 23.59 -3.28
CA GLU A 399 31.92 24.02 -3.35
C GLU A 399 31.41 24.49 -1.98
N TYR A 400 31.77 23.80 -0.90
CA TYR A 400 31.38 24.21 0.45
C TYR A 400 31.84 25.62 0.77
N THR A 401 33.12 25.93 0.53
CA THR A 401 33.67 27.28 0.78
C THR A 401 33.04 28.32 -0.16
N ARG A 402 32.80 27.97 -1.42
CA ARG A 402 32.15 28.85 -2.40
C ARG A 402 30.69 29.19 -2.03
N ALA A 403 29.91 28.18 -1.66
CA ALA A 403 28.47 28.34 -1.41
C ALA A 403 28.15 28.95 -0.04
N THR A 404 28.97 28.68 0.98
CA THR A 404 28.73 29.17 2.35
C THR A 404 29.50 30.45 2.68
N GLY A 405 30.61 30.70 1.99
CA GLY A 405 31.60 31.73 2.32
C GLY A 405 32.47 31.37 3.54
N GLN A 406 32.41 30.13 4.04
CA GLN A 406 33.14 29.68 5.22
C GLN A 406 34.35 28.81 4.84
N LYS A 407 35.45 28.93 5.61
CA LYS A 407 36.61 28.05 5.45
C LYS A 407 36.22 26.62 5.84
N TYR A 408 36.59 25.65 5.01
CA TYR A 408 36.36 24.25 5.29
C TYR A 408 37.08 23.81 6.58
N THR A 409 36.33 23.27 7.53
CA THR A 409 36.83 22.59 8.72
C THR A 409 36.03 21.30 8.91
N ALA A 410 36.69 20.20 9.27
CA ALA A 410 35.97 18.98 9.59
C ALA A 410 35.44 19.06 11.02
N ASN A 411 34.12 19.00 11.18
CA ASN A 411 33.45 19.00 12.48
C ASN A 411 32.74 17.67 12.78
N ALA A 412 32.84 16.67 11.91
CA ALA A 412 32.22 15.37 12.12
C ALA A 412 33.04 14.25 11.50
N TYR A 413 32.75 13.03 11.92
CA TYR A 413 33.37 11.82 11.41
C TYR A 413 32.31 10.81 10.99
N LEU A 414 32.45 10.28 9.78
CA LEU A 414 31.73 9.08 9.36
C LEU A 414 32.55 7.87 9.80
N ILE A 415 31.99 7.06 10.68
CA ILE A 415 32.66 5.90 11.28
C ILE A 415 32.01 4.64 10.75
N THR A 416 32.84 3.73 10.22
CA THR A 416 32.43 2.41 9.75
C THR A 416 33.07 1.36 10.65
N MET A 417 32.24 0.56 11.30
CA MET A 417 32.65 -0.48 12.24
C MET A 417 32.83 -1.82 11.53
N ARG A 418 33.61 -2.70 12.14
CA ARG A 418 33.78 -4.08 11.67
C ARG A 418 32.54 -4.91 11.92
N ASN A 419 31.88 -4.70 13.06
CA ASN A 419 30.62 -5.33 13.42
C ASN A 419 29.50 -4.28 13.42
N HIS A 420 28.51 -4.48 12.54
CA HIS A 420 27.37 -3.58 12.34
C HIS A 420 26.20 -3.85 13.31
N GLN A 421 26.36 -4.77 14.28
CA GLN A 421 25.31 -5.10 15.25
C GLN A 421 24.97 -3.90 16.15
N PRO A 422 23.68 -3.63 16.43
CA PRO A 422 23.26 -2.47 17.21
C PRO A 422 23.93 -2.35 18.59
N GLN A 423 24.19 -3.47 19.26
CA GLN A 423 24.84 -3.51 20.58
C GLN A 423 26.27 -2.96 20.53
N GLU A 424 27.07 -3.41 19.56
CA GLU A 424 28.43 -2.94 19.36
C GLU A 424 28.47 -1.48 18.90
N VAL A 425 27.58 -1.11 17.98
CA VAL A 425 27.43 0.28 17.53
C VAL A 425 27.13 1.19 18.71
N ASN A 426 26.23 0.79 19.60
CA ASN A 426 25.90 1.56 20.81
C ASN A 426 27.07 1.63 21.80
N ARG A 427 27.80 0.54 22.01
CA ARG A 427 28.98 0.50 22.89
C ARG A 427 30.04 1.49 22.43
N ILE A 428 30.38 1.48 21.14
CA ILE A 428 31.34 2.43 20.56
C ILE A 428 30.79 3.86 20.57
N SER A 429 29.50 4.05 20.27
CA SER A 429 28.85 5.38 20.34
C SER A 429 28.97 6.00 21.74
N GLN A 430 28.75 5.20 22.79
CA GLN A 430 28.92 5.65 24.17
C GLN A 430 30.38 5.99 24.50
N LYS A 431 31.35 5.17 24.04
CA LYS A 431 32.77 5.49 24.21
C LYS A 431 33.14 6.82 23.55
N LEU A 432 32.65 7.07 22.33
CA LEU A 432 32.91 8.31 21.60
C LEU A 432 32.41 9.53 22.39
N VAL A 433 31.16 9.50 22.87
CA VAL A 433 30.59 10.61 23.67
C VAL A 433 31.34 10.81 24.99
N LYS A 434 31.78 9.74 25.65
CA LYS A 434 32.56 9.82 26.91
C LYS A 434 33.89 10.57 26.80
N THR A 435 34.46 10.70 25.59
CA THR A 435 35.70 11.46 25.39
C THR A 435 35.53 12.97 25.53
N ALA A 436 34.31 13.49 25.60
CA ALA A 436 33.95 14.92 25.49
C ALA A 436 34.35 15.59 24.15
N ALA A 437 35.15 14.92 23.30
CA ALA A 437 35.50 15.39 21.96
C ALA A 437 34.35 15.26 20.95
N ILE A 438 33.39 14.37 21.23
CA ILE A 438 32.18 14.14 20.43
C ILE A 438 30.96 14.57 21.24
N GLU A 439 30.19 15.50 20.69
CA GLU A 439 28.99 16.06 21.32
C GLU A 439 27.74 15.23 20.98
N THR A 440 27.64 14.74 19.75
CA THR A 440 26.45 14.01 19.28
C THR A 440 26.85 12.84 18.39
N VAL A 441 26.15 11.72 18.56
CA VAL A 441 26.28 10.55 17.70
C VAL A 441 24.94 10.24 17.05
N VAL A 442 24.91 10.25 15.72
CA VAL A 442 23.78 9.77 14.93
C VAL A 442 24.09 8.35 14.49
N SER A 443 23.32 7.39 15.00
CA SER A 443 23.48 5.97 14.69
C SER A 443 22.54 5.53 13.57
N ASN A 444 23.10 4.88 12.56
CA ASN A 444 22.32 4.27 11.49
C ASN A 444 21.50 3.07 11.97
N SER A 445 21.91 2.40 13.06
CA SER A 445 21.10 1.32 13.66
C SER A 445 19.81 1.86 14.28
N SER A 446 19.85 3.06 14.88
CA SER A 446 18.66 3.77 15.37
C SER A 446 17.75 4.20 14.22
N ASN A 447 18.33 4.77 13.16
CA ASN A 447 17.56 5.18 11.98
C ASN A 447 16.94 3.98 11.24
N ARG A 448 17.61 2.82 11.22
CA ARG A 448 17.05 1.57 10.72
C ARG A 448 15.83 1.11 11.53
N LYS A 449 15.82 1.30 12.85
CA LYS A 449 14.63 1.02 13.69
C LYS A 449 13.47 1.95 13.35
N ILE A 450 13.72 3.24 13.16
CA ILE A 450 12.69 4.23 12.76
C ILE A 450 12.10 3.87 11.40
N LEU A 451 12.94 3.53 10.42
CA LEU A 451 12.46 3.06 9.12
C LEU A 451 11.73 1.72 9.23
N GLY A 452 12.17 0.84 10.14
CA GLY A 452 11.52 -0.41 10.47
C GLY A 452 10.13 -0.23 11.08
N SER A 453 9.92 0.76 11.96
CA SER A 453 8.59 1.03 12.51
C SER A 453 7.63 1.56 11.44
N TYR A 454 8.09 2.41 10.52
CA TYR A 454 7.26 2.89 9.40
C TYR A 454 6.81 1.75 8.48
N THR A 455 7.69 0.78 8.24
CA THR A 455 7.42 -0.34 7.33
C THR A 455 6.68 -1.49 8.01
N GLY A 456 6.94 -1.74 9.30
CA GLY A 456 6.32 -2.80 10.10
C GLY A 456 4.81 -2.63 10.26
N SER A 457 4.36 -1.46 10.73
CA SER A 457 2.92 -1.20 10.97
C SER A 457 2.12 -1.30 9.67
N LEU A 458 2.69 -0.82 8.56
CA LEU A 458 2.06 -0.90 7.24
C LEU A 458 2.05 -2.34 6.69
N ASN A 459 3.11 -3.11 6.90
CA ASN A 459 3.22 -4.49 6.40
C ASN A 459 2.10 -5.38 6.95
N GLU A 460 1.77 -5.26 8.24
CA GLU A 460 0.66 -6.01 8.85
C GLU A 460 -0.70 -5.62 8.28
N VAL A 461 -0.95 -4.32 8.08
CA VAL A 461 -2.20 -3.84 7.49
C VAL A 461 -2.32 -4.30 6.03
N ILE A 462 -1.23 -4.24 5.25
CA ILE A 462 -1.20 -4.72 3.85
C ILE A 462 -1.45 -6.23 3.78
N PHE A 463 -0.92 -7.02 4.72
CA PHE A 463 -1.18 -8.45 4.79
C PHE A 463 -2.68 -8.75 4.94
N ILE A 464 -3.38 -8.04 5.83
CA ILE A 464 -4.84 -8.15 5.98
C ILE A 464 -5.56 -7.80 4.66
N LEU A 465 -5.12 -6.77 3.96
CA LEU A 465 -5.72 -6.36 2.69
C LEU A 465 -5.49 -7.39 1.57
N ILE A 466 -4.34 -8.06 1.55
CA ILE A 466 -4.08 -9.19 0.63
C ILE A 466 -5.05 -10.33 0.94
N LEU A 467 -5.27 -10.67 2.21
CA LEU A 467 -6.25 -11.70 2.60
C LEU A 467 -7.66 -11.35 2.16
N ILE A 468 -8.11 -10.11 2.38
CA ILE A 468 -9.44 -9.64 1.94
C ILE A 468 -9.56 -9.69 0.42
N SER A 469 -8.51 -9.31 -0.31
CA SER A 469 -8.48 -9.37 -1.78
C SER A 469 -8.56 -10.81 -2.29
N GLY A 470 -7.90 -11.76 -1.60
CA GLY A 470 -8.00 -13.18 -1.87
C GLY A 470 -9.42 -13.72 -1.60
N MET A 471 -10.03 -13.36 -0.48
CA MET A 471 -11.42 -13.72 -0.17
C MET A 471 -12.39 -13.16 -1.22
N LEU A 472 -12.17 -11.93 -1.67
CA LEU A 472 -12.95 -11.33 -2.75
C LEU A 472 -12.83 -12.13 -4.06
N ALA A 473 -11.62 -12.61 -4.40
CA ALA A 473 -11.42 -13.47 -5.56
C ALA A 473 -12.25 -14.77 -5.45
N VAL A 474 -12.31 -15.39 -4.27
CA VAL A 474 -13.15 -16.58 -4.02
C VAL A 474 -14.62 -16.28 -4.30
N VAL A 475 -15.16 -15.21 -3.71
CA VAL A 475 -16.57 -14.82 -3.88
C VAL A 475 -16.91 -14.53 -5.35
N VAL A 476 -16.05 -13.77 -6.03
CA VAL A 476 -16.22 -13.42 -7.44
C VAL A 476 -16.23 -14.66 -8.34
N ILE A 477 -15.22 -15.52 -8.22
CA ILE A 477 -15.05 -16.68 -9.12
C ILE A 477 -16.13 -17.74 -8.82
N TYR A 478 -16.52 -17.87 -7.55
CA TYR A 478 -17.66 -18.71 -7.17
C TYR A 478 -18.95 -18.24 -7.85
N ASN A 479 -19.29 -16.95 -7.72
CA ASN A 479 -20.50 -16.40 -8.33
C ASN A 479 -20.48 -16.52 -9.86
N LEU A 480 -19.32 -16.29 -10.50
CA LEU A 480 -19.14 -16.53 -11.94
C LEU A 480 -19.43 -17.98 -12.31
N THR A 481 -18.83 -18.91 -11.57
CA THR A 481 -18.96 -20.34 -11.83
C THR A 481 -20.41 -20.79 -11.67
N ASP A 482 -21.07 -20.38 -10.60
CA ASP A 482 -22.46 -20.72 -10.30
C ASP A 482 -23.42 -20.21 -11.40
N ILE A 483 -23.27 -18.93 -11.80
CA ILE A 483 -24.01 -18.34 -12.92
C ILE A 483 -23.76 -19.11 -14.22
N ASN A 484 -22.51 -19.51 -14.48
CA ASN A 484 -22.13 -20.20 -15.71
C ASN A 484 -22.73 -21.61 -15.81
N VAL A 485 -22.75 -22.35 -14.69
CA VAL A 485 -23.35 -23.68 -14.61
C VAL A 485 -24.87 -23.60 -14.71
N ALA A 486 -25.51 -22.72 -13.92
CA ALA A 486 -26.98 -22.60 -13.88
C ALA A 486 -27.57 -22.29 -15.26
N LYS A 487 -26.94 -21.39 -16.04
CA LYS A 487 -27.43 -21.01 -17.38
C LYS A 487 -27.28 -22.11 -18.43
N ARG A 488 -26.39 -23.06 -18.23
CA ARG A 488 -26.06 -24.12 -19.20
C ARG A 488 -26.45 -25.51 -18.72
N ILE A 489 -27.21 -25.63 -17.63
CA ILE A 489 -27.60 -26.93 -17.10
C ILE A 489 -28.44 -27.73 -18.10
N ARG A 490 -29.33 -27.07 -18.85
CA ARG A 490 -30.12 -27.71 -19.92
C ARG A 490 -29.27 -28.12 -21.11
N GLU A 491 -28.31 -27.27 -21.51
CA GLU A 491 -27.34 -27.60 -22.56
C GLU A 491 -26.47 -28.80 -22.17
N LEU A 492 -26.06 -28.90 -20.90
CA LEU A 492 -25.32 -30.04 -20.36
C LEU A 492 -26.12 -31.33 -20.42
N SER A 493 -27.38 -31.30 -20.01
CA SER A 493 -28.24 -32.49 -20.05
C SER A 493 -28.43 -32.96 -21.50
N ALA A 494 -28.61 -32.07 -22.46
CA ALA A 494 -28.69 -32.43 -23.88
C ALA A 494 -27.37 -33.01 -24.43
N ILE A 495 -26.23 -32.42 -24.09
CA ILE A 495 -24.90 -32.91 -24.49
C ILE A 495 -24.61 -34.30 -23.90
N LYS A 496 -25.08 -34.57 -22.67
CA LYS A 496 -24.96 -35.91 -22.05
C LYS A 496 -25.82 -36.96 -22.74
N VAL A 497 -27.04 -36.60 -23.17
CA VAL A 497 -27.90 -37.49 -23.97
C VAL A 497 -27.23 -37.84 -25.31
N LEU A 498 -26.44 -36.93 -25.88
CA LEU A 498 -25.62 -37.16 -27.07
C LEU A 498 -24.32 -37.96 -26.81
N CYS A 499 -24.21 -38.63 -25.66
CA CYS A 499 -23.09 -39.49 -25.27
C CYS A 499 -21.71 -38.81 -25.17
N PHE A 500 -21.64 -37.50 -24.92
CA PHE A 500 -20.37 -36.83 -24.62
C PHE A 500 -19.80 -37.29 -23.28
N TYR A 501 -18.48 -37.36 -23.18
CA TYR A 501 -17.80 -37.70 -21.93
C TYR A 501 -17.97 -36.60 -20.87
N ASP A 502 -18.00 -36.97 -19.58
CA ASP A 502 -18.15 -35.99 -18.48
C ASP A 502 -17.09 -34.88 -18.51
N ASN A 503 -15.86 -35.22 -18.91
CA ASN A 503 -14.76 -34.26 -19.05
C ASN A 503 -15.00 -33.28 -20.21
N GLU A 504 -15.56 -33.74 -21.32
CA GLU A 504 -15.91 -32.89 -22.46
C GLU A 504 -17.06 -31.96 -22.12
N ALA A 505 -18.09 -32.47 -21.44
CA ALA A 505 -19.22 -31.67 -20.95
C ALA A 505 -18.76 -30.60 -19.94
N THR A 506 -17.86 -30.95 -19.02
CA THR A 506 -17.29 -30.01 -18.06
C THR A 506 -16.48 -28.93 -18.76
N MET A 507 -15.57 -29.32 -19.66
CA MET A 507 -14.71 -28.37 -20.37
C MET A 507 -15.46 -27.49 -21.37
N TYR A 508 -16.57 -27.95 -21.92
CA TYR A 508 -17.44 -27.15 -22.77
C TYR A 508 -17.93 -25.89 -22.07
N ILE A 509 -18.30 -25.98 -20.79
CA ILE A 509 -18.69 -24.81 -19.98
C ILE A 509 -17.46 -24.04 -19.51
N TYR A 510 -16.48 -24.76 -18.95
CA TYR A 510 -15.42 -24.12 -18.19
C TYR A 510 -14.37 -23.40 -19.05
N ARG A 511 -14.27 -23.74 -20.35
CA ARG A 511 -13.39 -23.05 -21.30
C ARG A 511 -13.64 -21.54 -21.35
N GLU A 512 -14.90 -21.11 -21.32
CA GLU A 512 -15.21 -19.67 -21.29
C GLU A 512 -14.71 -19.02 -20.01
N THR A 513 -14.97 -19.64 -18.85
CA THR A 513 -14.48 -19.15 -17.55
C THR A 513 -12.96 -19.05 -17.55
N ILE A 514 -12.24 -20.08 -18.01
CA ILE A 514 -10.77 -20.10 -18.04
C ILE A 514 -10.23 -18.97 -18.93
N ILE A 515 -10.77 -18.81 -20.14
CA ILE A 515 -10.31 -17.77 -21.09
C ILE A 515 -10.58 -16.38 -20.52
N LEU A 516 -11.78 -16.14 -19.98
CA LEU A 516 -12.14 -14.84 -19.40
C LEU A 516 -11.35 -14.53 -18.13
N SER A 517 -11.09 -15.53 -17.28
CA SER A 517 -10.22 -15.36 -16.12
C SER A 517 -8.78 -15.06 -16.53
N ALA A 518 -8.24 -15.74 -17.55
CA ALA A 518 -6.90 -15.46 -18.06
C ALA A 518 -6.79 -14.02 -18.62
N LEU A 519 -7.78 -13.58 -19.41
CA LEU A 519 -7.85 -12.20 -19.88
C LEU A 519 -7.99 -11.20 -18.72
N GLY A 520 -8.83 -11.52 -17.74
CA GLY A 520 -9.00 -10.73 -16.53
C GLY A 520 -7.70 -10.59 -15.73
N ILE A 521 -6.92 -11.66 -15.59
CA ILE A 521 -5.60 -11.64 -14.93
C ILE A 521 -4.65 -10.71 -15.68
N ILE A 522 -4.58 -10.80 -17.01
CA ILE A 522 -3.71 -9.95 -17.84
C ILE A 522 -4.09 -8.47 -17.69
N VAL A 523 -5.39 -8.14 -17.76
CA VAL A 523 -5.87 -6.77 -17.53
C VAL A 523 -5.60 -6.34 -16.08
N GLY A 524 -5.77 -7.26 -15.12
CA GLY A 524 -5.48 -7.08 -13.71
C GLY A 524 -4.02 -6.76 -13.41
N PHE A 525 -3.08 -7.28 -14.20
CA PHE A 525 -1.66 -6.92 -14.08
C PHE A 525 -1.42 -5.44 -14.39
N GLY A 526 -1.98 -4.94 -15.50
CA GLY A 526 -1.87 -3.52 -15.86
C GLY A 526 -2.56 -2.62 -14.83
N PHE A 527 -3.76 -3.00 -14.40
CA PHE A 527 -4.51 -2.27 -13.38
C PHE A 527 -3.81 -2.26 -12.01
N GLY A 528 -3.28 -3.41 -11.58
CA GLY A 528 -2.53 -3.54 -10.33
C GLY A 528 -1.20 -2.79 -10.34
N TRP A 529 -0.50 -2.76 -11.48
CA TRP A 529 0.71 -1.95 -11.66
C TRP A 529 0.41 -0.45 -11.55
N TRP A 530 -0.69 0.00 -12.16
CA TRP A 530 -1.14 1.39 -12.03
C TRP A 530 -1.52 1.75 -10.58
N LEU A 531 -2.25 0.87 -9.90
CA LEU A 531 -2.60 1.04 -8.50
C LEU A 531 -1.38 1.06 -7.57
N HIS A 532 -0.44 0.14 -7.79
CA HIS A 532 0.83 0.11 -7.06
C HIS A 532 1.55 1.45 -7.20
N HIS A 533 1.73 1.93 -8.43
CA HIS A 533 2.39 3.20 -8.70
C HIS A 533 1.70 4.38 -7.98
N PHE A 534 0.38 4.45 -8.05
CA PHE A 534 -0.39 5.48 -7.34
C PHE A 534 -0.12 5.45 -5.83
N ILE A 535 -0.22 4.28 -5.19
CA ILE A 535 -0.01 4.16 -3.74
C ILE A 535 1.41 4.48 -3.33
N ILE A 536 2.44 3.95 -4.01
CA ILE A 536 3.84 4.20 -3.61
C ILE A 536 4.27 5.65 -3.80
N THR A 537 3.54 6.45 -4.60
CA THR A 537 3.80 7.89 -4.73
C THR A 537 3.07 8.73 -3.69
N SER A 538 1.96 8.23 -3.14
CA SER A 538 1.11 8.97 -2.19
C SER A 538 1.31 8.56 -0.73
N LEU A 539 1.77 7.34 -0.47
CA LEU A 539 1.93 6.77 0.87
C LEU A 539 3.23 7.16 1.62
N PRO A 540 4.40 7.37 0.98
CA PRO A 540 5.63 7.67 1.72
C PRO A 540 5.57 9.05 2.41
N PRO A 541 6.10 9.19 3.64
CA PRO A 541 6.20 10.50 4.30
C PRO A 541 7.20 11.42 3.61
N ASP A 542 7.17 12.71 3.93
CA ASP A 542 8.13 13.69 3.38
C ASP A 542 9.59 13.29 3.67
N ALA A 543 9.87 12.72 4.84
CA ALA A 543 11.21 12.30 5.23
C ALA A 543 11.68 10.96 4.62
N ALA A 544 10.86 10.21 3.87
CA ALA A 544 11.24 8.90 3.35
C ALA A 544 10.70 8.61 1.94
N MET A 545 11.28 7.59 1.30
CA MET A 545 10.86 7.07 0.01
C MET A 545 10.68 5.55 0.11
N PHE A 546 9.70 5.00 -0.61
CA PHE A 546 9.55 3.55 -0.78
C PHE A 546 10.23 3.07 -2.06
N ASP A 547 10.60 1.80 -2.14
CA ASP A 547 11.21 1.27 -3.35
C ASP A 547 10.13 1.03 -4.43
N PRO A 548 10.12 1.75 -5.56
CA PRO A 548 9.06 1.60 -6.55
C PRO A 548 9.21 0.35 -7.41
N ASN A 549 10.25 -0.47 -7.18
CA ASN A 549 10.45 -1.69 -7.93
C ASN A 549 9.40 -2.72 -7.55
N MET A 550 8.88 -3.44 -8.55
CA MET A 550 7.95 -4.53 -8.35
C MET A 550 8.56 -5.80 -8.93
N TYR A 551 8.69 -6.84 -8.10
CA TYR A 551 9.30 -8.08 -8.54
C TYR A 551 8.34 -8.87 -9.44
N PRO A 552 8.83 -9.55 -10.50
CA PRO A 552 7.99 -10.37 -11.37
C PRO A 552 7.18 -11.45 -10.63
N LEU A 553 7.70 -11.94 -9.50
CA LEU A 553 7.02 -12.92 -8.65
C LEU A 553 5.66 -12.43 -8.12
N ASN A 554 5.47 -11.12 -7.95
CA ASN A 554 4.20 -10.57 -7.47
C ASN A 554 3.08 -10.86 -8.46
N PHE A 555 3.34 -10.68 -9.75
CA PHE A 555 2.39 -11.04 -10.80
C PHE A 555 2.08 -12.53 -10.82
N VAL A 556 3.09 -13.38 -10.56
CA VAL A 556 2.91 -14.84 -10.50
C VAL A 556 1.98 -15.20 -9.34
N PHE A 557 2.24 -14.73 -8.11
CA PHE A 557 1.38 -15.02 -6.97
C PHE A 557 -0.04 -14.47 -7.14
N SER A 558 -0.17 -13.25 -7.67
CA SER A 558 -1.47 -12.64 -7.94
C SER A 558 -2.28 -13.35 -9.02
N ALA A 559 -1.64 -14.04 -9.97
CA ALA A 559 -2.32 -14.89 -10.94
C ALA A 559 -2.62 -16.30 -10.39
N LEU A 560 -1.70 -16.84 -9.59
CA LEU A 560 -1.80 -18.18 -9.02
C LEU A 560 -3.03 -18.31 -8.12
N ILE A 561 -3.33 -17.30 -7.29
CA ILE A 561 -4.49 -17.33 -6.38
C ILE A 561 -5.82 -17.48 -7.15
N PRO A 562 -6.21 -16.57 -8.08
CA PRO A 562 -7.38 -16.76 -8.92
C PRO A 562 -7.36 -18.04 -9.76
N ALA A 563 -6.20 -18.46 -10.26
CA ALA A 563 -6.06 -19.67 -11.07
C ALA A 563 -6.34 -20.94 -10.24
N ILE A 564 -5.83 -21.03 -9.03
CA ILE A 564 -6.10 -22.14 -8.09
C ILE A 564 -7.59 -22.16 -7.72
N ILE A 565 -8.18 -21.01 -7.42
CA ILE A 565 -9.61 -20.91 -7.09
C ILE A 565 -10.46 -21.38 -8.29
N THR A 566 -10.11 -20.95 -9.50
CA THR A 566 -10.77 -21.37 -10.74
C THR A 566 -10.62 -22.88 -10.96
N ALA A 567 -9.44 -23.45 -10.75
CA ALA A 567 -9.22 -24.89 -10.88
C ALA A 567 -10.01 -25.69 -9.82
N ALA A 568 -10.01 -25.25 -8.56
CA ALA A 568 -10.74 -25.89 -7.47
C ALA A 568 -12.25 -25.90 -7.75
N LEU A 569 -12.81 -24.78 -8.23
CA LEU A 569 -14.22 -24.70 -8.59
C LEU A 569 -14.55 -25.54 -9.82
N ALA A 570 -13.63 -25.69 -10.79
CA ALA A 570 -13.80 -26.61 -11.91
C ALA A 570 -14.00 -28.06 -11.43
N ILE A 571 -13.22 -28.49 -10.43
CA ILE A 571 -13.33 -29.83 -9.82
C ILE A 571 -14.67 -30.00 -9.11
N VAL A 572 -15.12 -28.99 -8.35
CA VAL A 572 -16.44 -29.02 -7.69
C VAL A 572 -17.57 -29.14 -8.72
N VAL A 573 -17.49 -28.36 -9.81
CA VAL A 573 -18.48 -28.41 -10.89
C VAL A 573 -18.44 -29.76 -11.60
N HIS A 574 -17.26 -30.31 -11.88
CA HIS A 574 -17.12 -31.62 -12.50
C HIS A 574 -17.91 -32.69 -11.72
N HIS A 575 -17.75 -32.73 -10.39
CA HIS A 575 -18.52 -33.64 -9.53
C HIS A 575 -20.02 -33.36 -9.55
N LYS A 576 -20.45 -32.08 -9.57
CA LYS A 576 -21.87 -31.74 -9.72
C LYS A 576 -22.42 -32.20 -11.07
N THR A 577 -21.68 -31.99 -12.16
CA THR A 577 -22.13 -32.34 -13.53
C THR A 577 -22.30 -33.84 -13.72
N LYS A 578 -21.47 -34.67 -13.07
CA LYS A 578 -21.64 -36.14 -13.07
C LYS A 578 -23.01 -36.59 -12.55
N LYS A 579 -23.57 -35.84 -11.59
CA LYS A 579 -24.84 -36.17 -10.92
C LYS A 579 -26.08 -35.53 -11.59
N ILE A 580 -25.92 -34.82 -12.70
CA ILE A 580 -27.06 -34.18 -13.39
C ILE A 580 -27.93 -35.25 -14.03
N ASN A 581 -29.24 -35.17 -13.78
CA ASN A 581 -30.23 -36.07 -14.35
C ASN A 581 -30.42 -35.76 -15.85
N MET A 582 -30.20 -36.76 -16.70
CA MET A 582 -30.38 -36.62 -18.15
C MET A 582 -31.85 -36.46 -18.54
N LEU A 583 -32.78 -36.94 -17.70
CA LEU A 583 -34.22 -36.87 -17.93
C LEU A 583 -34.77 -35.45 -17.87
N ASP A 584 -34.10 -34.52 -17.16
CA ASP A 584 -34.50 -33.11 -17.10
C ASP A 584 -34.42 -32.38 -18.45
N ALA A 585 -33.67 -32.93 -19.43
CA ALA A 585 -33.66 -32.42 -20.81
C ALA A 585 -34.81 -32.96 -21.66
N LEU A 586 -35.37 -34.13 -21.31
CA LEU A 586 -36.43 -34.81 -22.06
C LEU A 586 -37.83 -34.39 -21.58
N SER A 587 -37.99 -34.09 -20.29
CA SER A 587 -39.28 -33.76 -19.66
C SER A 587 -39.84 -32.38 -19.99
N SER A 588 -39.16 -31.55 -20.79
CA SER A 588 -39.65 -30.23 -21.22
C SER A 588 -39.98 -30.14 -22.71
N ILE A 589 -39.94 -31.26 -23.43
CA ILE A 589 -40.37 -31.36 -24.84
C ILE A 589 -41.77 -32.01 -24.94
N VAL A 590 -42.27 -32.55 -23.83
CA VAL A 590 -43.66 -32.97 -23.61
C VAL A 590 -44.31 -31.98 -22.65
#